data_AF-A0A0W7TIV5-F1
#
_entry.id   AF-A0A0W7TIV5-F1
#
_cell.length_a   1.000
_cell.length_b   1.000
_cell.length_c   1.000
_cell.angle_alpha   90.00
_cell.angle_beta   90.00
_cell.angle_gamma   90.00
#
_symmetry.space_group_name_H-M   'P 1'
#
loop_
_entity.id
_entity.type
_entity.pdbx_description
1 polymer ?
#
loop_
_entity_poly.entity_id
_entity_poly.type
_entity_poly.pdbx_seq_one_letter_code
_entity_poly.pdbx_strand_id
1 'polypeptide(L)' 'MDAYIDSFPEGEGGGYILSDTGGNSTSVCADRILKKSGADPIGLNAHISGGAPPRSPRHRQGGAGGAV' A
#
# COMPACT_ATOMS: atom_id res chain seq x y z
N MET A 1 -1.11 16.57 -6.66
CA MET A 1 -0.76 15.13 -6.56
C MET A 1 -0.05 14.65 -7.82
N ASP A 2 -0.50 15.04 -9.01
CA ASP A 2 0.10 14.58 -10.27
C ASP A 2 1.57 14.97 -10.40
N ALA A 3 1.95 16.22 -10.10
CA ALA A 3 3.36 16.63 -10.10
C ALA A 3 4.28 15.79 -9.18
N TYR A 4 3.75 15.24 -8.08
CA TYR A 4 4.51 14.35 -7.20
C TYR A 4 4.70 12.98 -7.86
N ILE A 5 3.64 12.42 -8.44
CA ILE A 5 3.69 11.14 -9.18
C ILE A 5 4.61 11.28 -10.40
N ASP A 6 4.56 12.42 -11.08
CA ASP A 6 5.34 12.71 -12.27
C ASP A 6 6.84 12.86 -11.99
N SER A 7 7.22 13.17 -10.75
CA SER A 7 8.63 13.22 -10.32
C SER A 7 9.31 11.85 -10.24
N PHE A 8 8.55 10.76 -10.26
CA PHE A 8 9.11 9.40 -10.30
C PHE A 8 9.51 9.03 -11.73
N PRO A 9 10.66 8.35 -11.92
CA PRO A 9 11.12 7.95 -13.23
C PRO A 9 10.19 6.90 -13.85
N GLU A 10 10.08 6.92 -15.17
CA GLU A 10 9.55 5.79 -15.92
C GLU A 10 10.53 4.62 -15.84
N GLY A 11 10.02 3.39 -15.71
CA GLY A 11 10.82 2.17 -15.70
C GLY A 11 10.45 1.24 -16.86
N GLU A 12 11.40 0.41 -17.29
CA GLU A 12 11.16 -0.67 -18.26
C GLU A 12 10.62 -1.95 -17.60
N GLY A 13 10.06 -1.83 -16.39
CA GLY A 13 9.62 -2.97 -15.60
C GLY A 13 8.54 -3.80 -16.29
N GLY A 14 8.32 -4.99 -15.73
CA GLY A 14 7.24 -5.90 -16.13
C GLY A 14 6.89 -6.85 -15.00
N GLY A 15 5.69 -7.42 -15.06
CA GLY A 15 5.18 -8.35 -14.06
C GLY A 15 4.28 -7.71 -13.02
N TYR A 16 3.78 -8.54 -12.10
CA TYR A 16 2.78 -8.17 -11.11
C TYR A 16 3.42 -7.87 -9.76
N ILE A 17 2.93 -6.84 -9.06
CA ILE A 17 3.32 -6.50 -7.69
C ILE A 17 2.09 -6.48 -6.81
N LEU A 18 2.15 -7.15 -5.66
CA LEU A 18 1.13 -7.00 -4.61
C LEU A 18 1.41 -5.71 -3.82
N SER A 19 0.45 -4.79 -3.83
CA SER A 19 0.54 -3.47 -3.19
C SER A 19 -0.44 -3.41 -2.01
N ASP A 20 0.03 -3.61 -0.78
CA ASP A 20 -0.78 -3.45 0.43
C ASP A 20 -0.54 -2.08 1.06
N THR A 21 -1.57 -1.22 1.00
CA THR A 21 -1.50 0.14 1.55
C THR A 21 -2.22 0.28 2.90
N GLY A 22 -2.71 -0.82 3.46
CA GLY A 22 -3.29 -0.86 4.80
C GLY A 22 -4.49 0.07 5.01
N GLY A 23 -5.17 0.49 3.95
CA GLY A 23 -6.31 1.39 3.99
C GLY A 23 -5.98 2.85 4.29
N ASN A 24 -4.72 3.27 4.12
CA ASN A 24 -4.27 4.63 4.45
C ASN A 24 -4.03 5.50 3.20
N SER A 25 -3.57 6.73 3.41
CA SER A 25 -3.36 7.73 2.35
C SER A 25 -2.31 7.35 1.30
N THR A 26 -1.45 6.37 1.56
CA THR A 26 -0.50 5.83 0.58
C THR A 26 -1.22 5.28 -0.66
N SER A 27 -2.45 4.77 -0.50
CA SER A 27 -3.26 4.24 -1.60
C SER A 27 -3.64 5.27 -2.67
N VAL A 28 -3.55 6.56 -2.36
CA VAL A 28 -3.84 7.67 -3.29
C VAL A 28 -2.84 7.72 -4.45
N CYS A 29 -1.64 7.15 -4.29
CA CYS A 29 -0.60 7.25 -5.32
C CYS A 29 0.29 6.04 -5.52
N ALA A 30 0.36 5.09 -4.57
CA ALA A 30 1.25 3.95 -4.67
C ALA A 30 1.10 3.20 -6.00
N ASP A 31 -0.13 2.82 -6.36
CA ASP A 31 -0.37 2.07 -7.60
C ASP A 31 -0.07 2.89 -8.86
N ARG A 32 -0.28 4.21 -8.82
CA ARG A 32 0.05 5.10 -9.95
C ARG A 32 1.57 5.18 -10.14
N ILE A 33 2.33 5.26 -9.05
CA ILE A 33 3.80 5.28 -9.08
C ILE A 33 4.35 3.91 -9.53
N LEU A 34 3.80 2.80 -9.03
CA LEU A 34 4.20 1.45 -9.46
C LEU A 34 3.93 1.21 -10.96
N LYS A 35 2.85 1.77 -11.50
CA LYS A 35 2.59 1.73 -12.94
C LYS A 35 3.63 2.50 -13.75
N LYS A 36 4.15 3.62 -13.25
CA LYS A 36 5.25 4.35 -13.91
C LYS A 36 6.53 3.52 -13.99
N SER A 37 6.79 2.65 -13.01
CA SER A 37 7.96 1.77 -13.08
C SER A 37 7.80 0.59 -14.06
N GLY A 38 6.66 0.48 -14.76
CA GLY A 38 6.33 -0.63 -15.66
C GLY A 38 5.70 -1.85 -14.97
N ALA A 39 5.39 -1.78 -13.67
CA ALA A 39 4.74 -2.88 -12.97
C ALA A 39 3.21 -2.85 -13.11
N ASP A 40 2.56 -4.01 -13.00
CA ASP A 40 1.11 -4.12 -12.90
C ASP A 40 0.70 -4.41 -11.44
N PRO A 41 0.33 -3.37 -10.66
CA PRO A 41 0.00 -3.55 -9.25
C PRO A 41 -1.37 -4.21 -9.07
N ILE A 42 -1.41 -5.22 -8.20
CA ILE A 42 -2.62 -5.83 -7.66
C ILE A 42 -2.78 -5.28 -6.24
N GLY A 43 -3.71 -4.33 -6.08
CA GLY A 43 -3.94 -3.63 -4.82
C GLY A 43 -4.63 -4.50 -3.76
N LEU A 44 -4.08 -4.46 -2.55
CA LEU A 44 -4.66 -4.99 -1.31
C LEU A 44 -4.92 -3.82 -0.35
N ASN A 45 -6.09 -3.81 0.30
CA ASN A 45 -6.50 -2.73 1.19
C ASN A 45 -6.28 -1.32 0.58
N ALA A 46 -6.48 -1.17 -0.74
CA ALA A 46 -6.13 0.05 -1.49
C ALA A 46 -7.19 1.17 -1.42
N HIS A 47 -8.24 0.99 -0.63
CA HIS A 47 -9.25 2.00 -0.38
C HIS A 47 -8.98 2.70 0.94
N ILE A 48 -9.04 4.03 0.96
CA ILE A 48 -8.94 4.78 2.22
C ILE A 48 -10.14 4.41 3.10
N SER A 49 -9.88 3.74 4.22
CA SER A 49 -10.85 3.54 5.28
C SER A 49 -10.43 4.39 6.47
N GLY A 50 -11.37 5.18 7.03
CA GLY A 50 -11.11 6.06 8.18
C GLY A 50 -10.69 5.34 9.47
N GLY A 51 -10.56 4.01 9.44
CA GLY A 51 -9.94 3.17 10.45
C GLY A 51 -9.09 2.09 9.79
N ALA A 52 -8.08 1.60 10.51
CA ALA A 52 -7.29 0.47 10.04
C ALA A 52 -8.21 -0.76 9.86
N PRO A 53 -8.09 -1.52 8.75
CA PRO A 53 -8.84 -2.75 8.59
C PRO A 53 -8.55 -3.70 9.77
N PRO A 54 -9.53 -4.52 10.21
CA PRO A 54 -9.33 -5.45 11.31
C PRO A 54 -8.12 -6.34 11.02
N ARG A 55 -7.06 -6.19 11.82
CA ARG A 55 -5.90 -7.09 11.74
C ARG A 55 -6.35 -8.47 12.21
N SER A 56 -5.89 -9.52 11.52
CA SER A 56 -6.07 -10.88 12.02
C SER A 56 -5.62 -10.97 13.48
N PRO A 57 -6.30 -11.77 14.32
CA PRO A 57 -5.83 -11.98 15.69
C PRO A 57 -4.36 -12.37 15.64
N ARG A 58 -3.48 -11.53 16.21
CA ARG A 58 -2.07 -11.88 16.35
C ARG A 58 -2.01 -13.22 17.08
N HIS A 59 -1.42 -14.23 16.45
CA HIS A 59 -0.98 -15.42 17.18
C HIS A 59 -0.01 -14.88 18.24
N ARG A 60 -0.46 -14.77 19.49
CA ARG A 60 0.34 -14.25 20.61
C ARG A 60 1.50 -15.23 20.83
N GLN A 61 2.61 -15.05 20.11
CA GLN A 61 3.90 -15.42 20.66
C GLN A 61 4.37 -14.23 21.51
N GLY A 62 3.99 -14.26 22.79
CA GLY A 62 4.62 -13.50 23.87
C GLY A 62 4.40 -11.98 23.87
N GLY A 63 3.72 -11.48 24.90
CA GLY A 63 3.78 -10.07 25.29
C GLY A 63 2.41 -9.44 25.48
N ALA A 64 1.92 -9.48 26.72
CA ALA A 64 0.86 -8.61 27.20
C ALA A 64 1.36 -7.15 27.24
N GLY A 65 0.45 -6.20 27.00
CA GLY A 65 0.68 -4.76 27.01
C GLY A 65 0.09 -4.18 25.73
N GLY A 66 -1.16 -3.75 25.69
CA GLY A 66 -1.73 -2.69 26.52
C GLY A 66 -2.16 -1.62 25.52
N ALA A 67 -3.45 -1.57 25.21
CA ALA A 67 -4.01 -0.49 24.42
C ALA A 67 -4.02 0.78 25.29
N VAL A 68 -3.45 1.86 24.76
CA VAL A 68 -3.82 3.24 25.09
C VAL A 68 -4.44 3.84 23.86
#